data_AF-A0A812RZH0-F1
#
_entry.id   AF-A0A812RZH0-F1
#
_cell.length_a   1.000
_cell.length_b   1.000
_cell.length_c   1.000
_cell.angle_alpha   90.00
_cell.angle_beta   90.00
_cell.angle_gamma   90.00
#
_symmetry.space_group_name_H-M   'P 1'
#
loop_
_entity.id
_entity.type
_entity.pdbx_description
1 polymer ?
#
loop_
_entity_poly.entity_id
_entity_poly.type
_entity_poly.pdbx_seq_one_letter_code
_entity_poly.pdbx_strand_id
1 'polypeptide(L)'
;MSLTVDVPGFGRLTLPWGVGISASDVISLAQSRLPGHWHGNKLLSSGQHQLGTNEIITQQTAVRGMVLANYSEISAEEACYIVHTAERGISLEQLQRLVRFVSVMADRWFETYGAHAGSRLRLSTFNLYHANHWIIKPATQGYHEQNGCSLVEVMSLDPRAQKPRWFVSHAWIDPRSMLRFWFDFFVFWQKRLAYGEPVSEFLACLEQHARVREMPGSTTYWVCAYANNQHRVEDDIMCNPRSTSFYRAMQMCEGVLLVLDSAGTPFQRIWCCFEQSIAIEHREDGWSRHRLLLDVGATDMQGKAHVLTDGLAGVETRMIGIVGLFRKSVRERPFPAALLA
;
A
#
# COMPACT_ATOMS: atom_id res chain seq x y z
N MET A 1 -22.82 11.78 30.72
CA MET A 1 -23.22 10.81 29.67
C MET A 1 -22.08 9.84 29.45
N SER A 2 -22.22 8.80 28.63
CA SER A 2 -21.12 7.86 28.34
C SER A 2 -20.82 7.80 26.84
N LEU A 3 -19.55 7.77 26.50
CA LEU A 3 -19.03 7.54 25.15
C LEU A 3 -18.66 6.07 25.01
N THR A 4 -18.96 5.45 23.87
CA THR A 4 -18.48 4.10 23.56
C THR A 4 -17.47 4.16 22.41
N VAL A 5 -16.28 3.64 22.65
CA VAL A 5 -15.20 3.57 21.67
C VAL A 5 -14.88 2.10 21.41
N ASP A 6 -15.00 1.67 20.16
CA ASP A 6 -14.50 0.37 19.71
C ASP A 6 -12.97 0.44 19.61
N VAL A 7 -12.30 -0.38 20.41
CA VAL A 7 -10.84 -0.53 20.40
C VAL A 7 -10.55 -1.96 19.93
N PRO A 8 -10.09 -2.14 18.68
CA PRO A 8 -9.78 -3.47 18.17
C PRO A 8 -8.82 -4.23 19.09
N GLY A 9 -9.06 -5.53 19.25
CA GLY A 9 -8.32 -6.38 20.21
C GLY A 9 -8.79 -6.27 21.67
N PHE A 10 -9.39 -5.14 22.07
CA PHE A 10 -9.86 -4.90 23.45
C PHE A 10 -11.38 -4.77 23.59
N GLY A 11 -12.11 -4.69 22.47
CA GLY A 11 -13.55 -4.56 22.43
C GLY A 11 -14.03 -3.13 22.67
N ARG A 12 -15.28 -2.98 23.12
CA ARG A 12 -15.90 -1.66 23.34
C ARG A 12 -15.59 -1.13 24.73
N LEU A 13 -14.95 0.03 24.78
CA LEU A 13 -14.66 0.75 26.01
C LEU A 13 -15.72 1.85 26.24
N THR A 14 -16.36 1.81 27.40
CA THR A 14 -17.29 2.87 27.82
C THR A 14 -16.56 3.88 28.70
N LEU A 15 -16.54 5.13 28.26
CA LEU A 15 -15.84 6.24 28.90
C LEU A 15 -16.83 7.31 29.38
N PRO A 16 -16.56 7.98 30.52
CA PRO A 16 -17.33 9.16 30.91
C PRO A 16 -17.24 10.23 29.81
N TRP A 17 -18.38 10.80 29.45
CA TRP A 17 -18.48 11.90 28.48
C TRP A 17 -19.10 13.14 29.10
N GLY A 18 -18.43 14.27 28.88
CA GLY A 18 -18.80 15.61 29.29
C GLY A 18 -18.52 16.63 28.18
N VAL A 19 -18.99 17.87 28.38
CA VAL A 19 -18.80 18.97 27.42
C VAL A 19 -17.32 19.34 27.36
N GLY A 20 -16.80 19.56 26.16
CA GLY A 20 -15.42 20.03 25.96
C GLY A 20 -14.35 18.94 25.96
N ILE A 21 -14.73 17.65 26.00
CA ILE A 21 -13.78 16.54 25.85
C ILE A 21 -13.31 16.49 24.39
N SER A 22 -11.99 16.54 24.19
CA SER A 22 -11.35 16.43 22.88
C SER A 22 -11.05 14.96 22.48
N ALA A 23 -10.70 14.73 21.22
CA ALA A 23 -10.25 13.41 20.78
C ALA A 23 -8.99 12.93 21.52
N SER A 24 -8.04 13.84 21.82
CA SER A 24 -6.83 13.50 22.57
C SER A 24 -7.12 13.09 24.02
N ASP A 25 -8.11 13.71 24.65
CA ASP A 25 -8.60 13.31 25.99
C ASP A 25 -9.17 11.88 25.96
N VAL A 26 -9.97 11.54 24.94
CA VAL A 26 -10.54 10.20 24.78
C VAL A 26 -9.44 9.16 24.57
N ILE A 27 -8.44 9.47 23.74
CA ILE A 27 -7.28 8.59 23.51
C ILE A 27 -6.50 8.38 24.81
N SER A 28 -6.21 9.45 25.55
CA SER A 28 -5.46 9.39 26.82
C SER A 28 -6.21 8.56 27.87
N LEU A 29 -7.54 8.74 27.94
CA LEU A 29 -8.38 7.96 28.84
C LEU A 29 -8.44 6.48 28.44
N ALA A 30 -8.51 6.17 27.13
CA ALA A 30 -8.42 4.79 26.65
C ALA A 30 -7.08 4.14 27.02
N GLN A 31 -5.98 4.86 26.82
CA GLN A 31 -4.63 4.41 27.20
C GLN A 31 -4.52 4.10 28.69
N SER A 32 -5.07 4.94 29.57
CA SER A 32 -5.03 4.72 31.02
C SER A 32 -5.80 3.46 31.48
N ARG A 33 -6.72 2.93 30.66
CA ARG A 33 -7.60 1.81 31.00
C ARG A 33 -7.22 0.50 30.34
N LEU A 34 -6.38 0.55 29.31
CA LEU A 34 -5.99 -0.61 28.51
C LEU A 34 -4.52 -0.94 28.73
N PRO A 35 -4.16 -2.23 28.84
CA PRO A 35 -2.77 -2.61 28.99
C PRO A 35 -1.98 -2.39 27.69
N GLY A 36 -0.65 -2.35 27.80
CA GLY A 36 0.28 -2.35 26.66
C GLY A 36 1.12 -1.08 26.52
N HIS A 37 2.12 -1.14 25.64
CA HIS A 37 2.96 -0.01 25.29
C HIS A 37 2.40 0.69 24.05
N TRP A 38 1.85 1.90 24.23
CA TRP A 38 1.20 2.67 23.17
C TRP A 38 2.15 3.73 22.61
N HIS A 39 2.86 3.41 21.54
CA HIS A 39 3.78 4.32 20.84
C HIS A 39 3.25 4.74 19.46
N GLY A 40 3.94 5.64 18.77
CA GLY A 40 3.48 6.19 17.48
C GLY A 40 2.12 6.88 17.56
N ASN A 41 1.49 7.08 16.39
CA ASN A 41 0.22 7.80 16.30
C ASN A 41 -1.00 6.95 16.64
N LYS A 42 -2.09 7.62 17.01
CA LYS A 42 -3.41 7.03 17.24
C LYS A 42 -4.44 7.89 16.54
N LEU A 43 -5.41 7.23 15.93
CA LEU A 43 -6.50 7.91 15.24
C LEU A 43 -7.83 7.54 15.88
N LEU A 44 -8.54 8.56 16.34
CA LEU A 44 -9.94 8.43 16.71
C LEU A 44 -10.80 8.80 15.51
N SER A 45 -11.79 7.98 15.19
CA SER A 45 -12.66 8.19 14.02
C SER A 45 -14.11 7.93 14.34
N SER A 46 -15.01 8.56 13.60
CA SER A 46 -16.46 8.39 13.72
C SER A 46 -17.11 8.50 12.34
N GLY A 47 -17.70 7.40 11.87
CA GLY A 47 -18.17 7.30 10.48
C GLY A 47 -17.02 7.55 9.50
N GLN A 48 -17.22 8.50 8.59
CA GLN A 48 -16.22 8.88 7.58
C GLN A 48 -15.14 9.85 8.11
N HIS A 49 -15.26 10.30 9.36
CA HIS A 49 -14.49 11.45 9.85
C HIS A 49 -13.32 10.97 10.71
N GLN A 50 -12.12 11.41 10.33
CA GLN A 50 -10.92 11.34 11.15
C GLN A 50 -10.93 12.53 12.11
N LEU A 51 -10.90 12.28 13.40
CA LEU A 51 -10.99 13.35 14.40
C LEU A 51 -9.60 13.93 14.67
N GLY A 52 -9.48 15.24 14.58
CA GLY A 52 -8.26 15.95 14.96
C GLY A 52 -8.00 15.86 16.47
N THR A 53 -6.74 15.93 16.89
CA THR A 53 -6.35 15.81 18.32
C THR A 53 -7.10 16.77 19.25
N ASN A 54 -7.30 18.01 18.79
CA ASN A 54 -7.99 19.06 19.53
C ASN A 54 -9.49 19.17 19.20
N GLU A 55 -10.03 18.27 18.37
CA GLU A 55 -11.44 18.30 17.97
C GLU A 55 -12.32 17.87 19.14
N ILE A 56 -13.32 18.70 19.46
CA ILE A 56 -14.27 18.45 20.55
C ILE A 56 -15.31 17.42 20.12
N ILE A 57 -15.51 16.39 20.96
CA ILE A 57 -16.47 15.32 20.70
C ILE A 57 -17.89 15.84 20.95
N THR A 58 -18.63 16.06 19.86
CA THR A 58 -20.05 16.42 19.91
C THR A 58 -20.94 15.22 20.21
N GLN A 59 -22.18 15.47 20.61
CA GLN A 59 -23.19 14.41 20.79
C GLN A 59 -23.42 13.61 19.50
N GLN A 60 -23.40 14.28 18.34
CA GLN A 60 -23.59 13.63 17.05
C GLN A 60 -22.42 12.69 16.72
N THR A 61 -21.18 13.13 17.01
CA THR A 61 -19.97 12.33 16.83
C THR A 61 -19.97 11.10 17.73
N ALA A 62 -20.42 11.27 18.98
CA ALA A 62 -20.50 10.20 19.98
C ALA A 62 -21.51 9.09 19.60
N VAL A 63 -22.67 9.45 19.05
CA VAL A 63 -23.76 8.50 18.72
C VAL A 63 -23.45 7.66 17.48
N ARG A 64 -22.60 8.15 16.56
CA ARG A 64 -22.22 7.43 15.34
C ARG A 64 -21.29 6.22 15.59
N GLY A 65 -20.85 6.02 16.84
CA GLY A 65 -19.91 4.98 17.21
C GLY A 65 -18.49 5.37 16.84
N MET A 66 -17.59 5.36 17.83
CA MET A 66 -16.20 5.77 17.65
C MET A 66 -15.29 4.57 17.57
N VAL A 67 -14.24 4.70 16.77
CA VAL A 67 -13.23 3.65 16.58
C VAL A 67 -11.86 4.25 16.84
N LEU A 68 -11.07 3.56 17.66
CA LEU A 68 -9.69 3.93 17.96
C LEU A 68 -8.73 3.01 17.20
N ALA A 69 -8.01 3.57 16.24
CA ALA A 69 -6.91 2.90 15.56
C ALA A 69 -5.59 3.18 16.30
N ASN A 70 -4.88 2.12 16.69
CA ASN A 70 -3.59 2.21 17.36
C ASN A 70 -2.46 1.83 16.41
N TYR A 71 -1.72 2.81 15.87
CA TYR A 71 -0.67 2.51 14.88
C TYR A 71 0.62 1.95 15.48
N SER A 72 0.74 1.84 16.81
CA SER A 72 1.81 1.01 17.44
C SER A 72 1.87 -0.40 16.86
N GLU A 73 0.74 -0.92 16.37
CA GLU A 73 0.65 -2.24 15.76
C GLU A 73 1.36 -2.36 14.42
N ILE A 74 1.71 -1.24 13.77
CA ILE A 74 2.42 -1.22 12.49
C ILE A 74 3.68 -0.35 12.49
N SER A 75 3.81 0.62 13.39
CA SER A 75 4.97 1.51 13.48
C SER A 75 5.97 1.10 14.56
N ALA A 76 7.14 1.72 14.53
CA ALA A 76 8.09 1.85 15.62
C ALA A 76 7.77 3.10 16.45
N GLU A 77 8.47 3.25 17.58
CA GLU A 77 8.31 4.41 18.47
C GLU A 77 8.83 5.69 17.83
N GLU A 78 10.04 5.62 17.28
CA GLU A 78 10.65 6.70 16.50
C GLU A 78 10.71 6.30 15.02
N ALA A 79 10.51 7.27 14.13
CA ALA A 79 10.70 7.05 12.70
C ALA A 79 12.19 6.88 12.39
N CYS A 80 12.51 5.81 11.68
CA CYS A 80 13.85 5.56 11.17
C CYS A 80 14.11 6.49 9.98
N TYR A 81 15.04 7.43 10.11
CA TYR A 81 15.33 8.39 9.05
C TYR A 81 16.08 7.73 7.89
N ILE A 82 15.45 7.70 6.70
CA ILE A 82 16.05 7.16 5.47
C ILE A 82 16.22 8.32 4.50
N VAL A 83 17.46 8.77 4.33
CA VAL A 83 17.84 9.99 3.59
C VAL A 83 17.33 9.96 2.15
N HIS A 84 17.50 8.84 1.45
CA HIS A 84 17.16 8.72 0.05
C HIS A 84 15.83 7.99 -0.12
N THR A 85 14.82 8.66 -0.68
CA THR A 85 13.51 8.03 -0.99
C THR A 85 13.64 6.76 -1.83
N ALA A 86 14.66 6.69 -2.70
CA ALA A 86 14.97 5.52 -3.52
C ALA A 86 15.40 4.28 -2.71
N GLU A 87 15.83 4.47 -1.46
CA GLU A 87 16.26 3.41 -0.54
C GLU A 87 15.15 2.94 0.40
N ARG A 88 13.93 3.50 0.27
CA ARG A 88 12.78 3.18 1.12
C ARG A 88 11.98 2.00 0.56
N GLY A 89 12.59 0.81 0.54
CA GLY A 89 11.91 -0.43 0.17
C GLY A 89 11.19 -1.07 1.35
N ILE A 90 9.93 -1.42 1.17
CA ILE A 90 9.10 -2.11 2.18
C ILE A 90 9.28 -3.63 2.07
N SER A 91 9.46 -4.33 3.19
CA SER A 91 9.59 -5.79 3.21
C SER A 91 8.23 -6.49 3.12
N LEU A 92 8.24 -7.77 2.72
CA LEU A 92 7.04 -8.62 2.77
C LEU A 92 6.48 -8.73 4.19
N GLU A 93 7.34 -8.83 5.20
CA GLU A 93 6.91 -8.90 6.60
C GLU A 93 6.19 -7.61 7.05
N GLN A 94 6.71 -6.44 6.65
CA GLN A 94 6.07 -5.15 6.91
C GLN A 94 4.71 -5.07 6.21
N LEU A 95 4.61 -5.47 4.94
CA LEU A 95 3.33 -5.51 4.21
C LEU A 95 2.33 -6.50 4.84
N GLN A 96 2.78 -7.68 5.26
CA GLN A 96 1.95 -8.64 5.98
C GLN A 96 1.42 -8.06 7.29
N ARG A 97 2.27 -7.35 8.05
CA ARG A 97 1.87 -6.64 9.28
C ARG A 97 0.81 -5.58 8.98
N LEU A 98 0.98 -4.81 7.91
CA LEU A 98 0.00 -3.84 7.43
C LEU A 98 -1.34 -4.49 7.04
N VAL A 99 -1.31 -5.57 6.25
CA VAL A 99 -2.55 -6.27 5.80
C VAL A 99 -3.25 -6.94 6.99
N ARG A 100 -2.52 -7.48 7.97
CA ARG A 100 -3.12 -7.96 9.22
C ARG A 100 -3.86 -6.84 9.96
N PHE A 101 -3.23 -5.67 10.09
CA PHE A 101 -3.88 -4.51 10.69
C PHE A 101 -5.14 -4.08 9.90
N VAL A 102 -5.06 -4.03 8.57
CA VAL A 102 -6.22 -3.75 7.71
C VAL A 102 -7.34 -4.78 7.91
N SER A 103 -7.01 -6.06 8.05
CA SER A 103 -8.03 -7.12 8.25
C SER A 103 -8.85 -6.93 9.52
N VAL A 104 -8.27 -6.29 10.53
CA VAL A 104 -8.94 -5.93 11.79
C VAL A 104 -9.67 -4.60 11.66
N MET A 105 -9.19 -3.65 10.86
CA MET A 105 -9.74 -2.29 10.83
C MET A 105 -10.76 -2.02 9.72
N ALA A 106 -10.70 -2.74 8.59
CA ALA A 106 -11.43 -2.35 7.38
C ALA A 106 -12.94 -2.23 7.60
N ASP A 107 -13.57 -3.16 8.33
CA ASP A 107 -15.03 -3.16 8.58
C ASP A 107 -15.53 -2.11 9.59
N ARG A 108 -14.60 -1.38 10.21
CA ARG A 108 -14.83 -0.29 11.16
C ARG A 108 -14.74 1.09 10.52
N TRP A 109 -14.05 1.18 9.39
CA TRP A 109 -13.92 2.40 8.62
C TRP A 109 -14.93 2.49 7.49
N PHE A 110 -15.04 3.71 6.95
CA PHE A 110 -16.03 4.05 5.94
C PHE A 110 -15.35 4.57 4.69
N GLU A 111 -16.00 4.33 3.55
CA GLU A 111 -15.63 4.91 2.27
C GLU A 111 -15.75 6.44 2.36
N THR A 112 -14.72 7.15 1.92
CA THR A 112 -14.62 8.61 2.02
C THR A 112 -14.71 9.31 0.67
N TYR A 113 -14.81 8.56 -0.42
CA TYR A 113 -14.92 9.10 -1.77
C TYR A 113 -15.81 8.26 -2.70
N GLY A 114 -16.16 8.82 -3.86
CA GLY A 114 -16.93 8.14 -4.88
C GLY A 114 -18.40 7.90 -4.51
N ALA A 115 -19.09 7.09 -5.33
CA ALA A 115 -20.52 6.80 -5.20
C ALA A 115 -20.88 6.01 -3.93
N HIS A 116 -19.89 5.42 -3.27
CA HIS A 116 -20.07 4.58 -2.09
C HIS A 116 -19.70 5.29 -0.78
N ALA A 117 -19.42 6.60 -0.82
CA ALA A 117 -19.12 7.40 0.35
C ALA A 117 -20.14 7.16 1.48
N GLY A 118 -19.66 6.77 2.65
CA GLY A 118 -20.47 6.52 3.84
C GLY A 118 -20.89 5.05 4.00
N SER A 119 -20.54 4.19 3.04
CA SER A 119 -20.62 2.73 3.23
C SER A 119 -19.41 2.21 4.02
N ARG A 120 -19.58 1.07 4.70
CA ARG A 120 -18.48 0.41 5.41
C ARG A 120 -17.49 -0.20 4.42
N LEU A 121 -16.20 -0.03 4.71
CA LEU A 121 -15.14 -0.68 3.95
C LEU A 121 -15.09 -2.18 4.27
N ARG A 122 -14.41 -2.93 3.40
CA ARG A 122 -14.17 -4.37 3.53
C ARG A 122 -12.74 -4.67 3.09
N LEU A 123 -12.11 -5.67 3.69
CA LEU A 123 -10.75 -6.09 3.31
C LEU A 123 -10.64 -6.39 1.80
N SER A 124 -11.64 -7.08 1.24
CA SER A 124 -11.68 -7.45 -0.18
C SER A 124 -11.78 -6.29 -1.16
N THR A 125 -12.04 -5.06 -0.68
CA THR A 125 -12.11 -3.84 -1.49
C THR A 125 -11.22 -2.72 -0.92
N PHE A 126 -10.39 -3.04 0.08
CA PHE A 126 -9.52 -2.06 0.72
C PHE A 126 -8.28 -1.85 -0.15
N ASN A 127 -8.17 -0.70 -0.81
CA ASN A 127 -7.12 -0.40 -1.78
C ASN A 127 -6.10 0.60 -1.21
N LEU A 128 -5.17 1.06 -2.03
CA LEU A 128 -4.14 2.01 -1.61
C LEU A 128 -4.65 3.43 -1.30
N TYR A 129 -5.79 3.87 -1.82
CA TYR A 129 -6.41 5.14 -1.41
C TYR A 129 -7.00 5.04 -0.01
N HIS A 130 -7.66 3.92 0.29
CA HIS A 130 -8.11 3.61 1.64
C HIS A 130 -6.91 3.52 2.59
N ALA A 131 -5.84 2.82 2.20
CA ALA A 131 -4.61 2.74 2.98
C ALA A 131 -3.99 4.13 3.19
N ASN A 132 -3.92 4.97 2.15
CA ASN A 132 -3.35 6.30 2.26
C ASN A 132 -4.14 7.19 3.23
N HIS A 133 -5.47 7.17 3.11
CA HIS A 133 -6.35 7.96 3.95
C HIS A 133 -6.38 7.45 5.39
N TRP A 134 -6.70 6.18 5.61
CA TRP A 134 -6.97 5.61 6.94
C TRP A 134 -5.73 5.11 7.67
N ILE A 135 -4.58 4.95 7.01
CA ILE A 135 -3.38 4.38 7.62
C ILE A 135 -2.16 5.25 7.39
N ILE A 136 -1.72 5.43 6.14
CA ILE A 136 -0.41 6.02 5.86
C ILE A 136 -0.34 7.44 6.40
N LYS A 137 -1.25 8.34 5.98
CA LYS A 137 -1.23 9.72 6.45
C LYS A 137 -1.36 9.83 7.98
N PRO A 138 -2.36 9.21 8.64
CA PRO A 138 -2.48 9.28 10.10
C PRO A 138 -1.28 8.66 10.84
N ALA A 139 -0.76 7.52 10.38
CA ALA A 139 0.35 6.83 11.04
C ALA A 139 1.68 7.59 10.92
N THR A 140 1.88 8.36 9.85
CA THR A 140 3.14 9.07 9.59
C THR A 140 3.09 10.57 9.84
N GLN A 141 1.95 11.11 10.26
CA GLN A 141 1.78 12.53 10.60
C GLN A 141 2.67 12.95 11.77
N GLY A 142 3.19 14.18 11.77
CA GLY A 142 3.82 14.79 12.95
C GLY A 142 5.27 14.38 13.21
N TYR A 143 5.79 13.38 12.49
CA TYR A 143 7.22 13.05 12.47
C TYR A 143 8.04 14.12 11.73
N HIS A 144 9.35 14.15 11.98
CA HIS A 144 10.34 15.09 11.40
C HIS A 144 9.85 16.55 11.32
N GLU A 145 9.91 17.27 12.45
CA GLU A 145 9.51 18.70 12.52
C GLU A 145 8.09 18.95 11.99
N GLN A 146 7.15 18.04 12.26
CA GLN A 146 5.74 18.11 11.84
C GLN A 146 5.49 17.95 10.33
N ASN A 147 6.51 17.61 9.53
CA ASN A 147 6.37 17.45 8.07
C ASN A 147 5.84 16.07 7.66
N GLY A 148 5.73 15.15 8.62
CA GLY A 148 5.41 13.75 8.38
C GLY A 148 6.53 13.02 7.65
N CYS A 149 6.33 11.72 7.42
CA CYS A 149 7.32 10.87 6.77
C CYS A 149 6.65 9.77 5.93
N SER A 150 7.48 8.92 5.31
CA SER A 150 6.99 7.75 4.59
C SER A 150 6.54 6.63 5.54
N LEU A 151 5.71 5.70 5.06
CA LEU A 151 5.31 4.56 5.88
C LEU A 151 6.53 3.67 6.18
N VAL A 152 7.44 3.51 5.22
CA VAL A 152 8.66 2.72 5.40
C VAL A 152 9.49 3.22 6.58
N GLU A 153 9.66 4.55 6.72
CA GLU A 153 10.44 5.13 7.82
C GLU A 153 9.83 4.80 9.19
N VAL A 154 8.51 4.82 9.36
CA VAL A 154 7.89 4.44 10.64
C VAL A 154 7.85 2.93 10.86
N MET A 155 7.94 2.10 9.82
CA MET A 155 7.94 0.63 9.94
C MET A 155 9.33 0.01 10.07
N SER A 156 10.38 0.83 9.96
CA SER A 156 11.78 0.37 9.89
C SER A 156 12.52 0.59 11.19
N LEU A 157 13.49 -0.29 11.46
CA LEU A 157 14.44 -0.14 12.59
C LEU A 157 15.87 0.10 12.10
N ASP A 158 16.22 -0.35 10.89
CA ASP A 158 17.54 -0.19 10.28
C ASP A 158 17.40 0.27 8.81
N PRO A 159 17.90 1.46 8.44
CA PRO A 159 17.88 1.95 7.06
C PRO A 159 18.55 0.98 6.07
N ARG A 160 19.62 0.29 6.50
CA ARG A 160 20.40 -0.60 5.62
C ARG A 160 19.60 -1.81 5.16
N ALA A 161 18.60 -2.21 5.96
CA ALA A 161 17.70 -3.30 5.65
C ALA A 161 16.58 -2.91 4.66
N GLN A 162 16.46 -1.63 4.26
CA GLN A 162 15.35 -1.15 3.43
C GLN A 162 15.72 -0.97 1.96
N LYS A 163 16.99 -1.12 1.56
CA LYS A 163 17.38 -0.98 0.15
C LYS A 163 16.55 -1.93 -0.74
N PRO A 164 15.75 -1.42 -1.69
CA PRO A 164 14.84 -2.25 -2.48
C PRO A 164 15.61 -3.16 -3.43
N ARG A 165 15.15 -4.42 -3.54
CA ARG A 165 15.63 -5.34 -4.57
C ARG A 165 14.82 -5.23 -5.85
N TRP A 166 13.51 -5.01 -5.72
CA TRP A 166 12.58 -4.91 -6.83
C TRP A 166 11.78 -3.62 -6.75
N PHE A 167 11.52 -3.03 -7.91
CA PHE A 167 10.59 -1.92 -8.05
C PHE A 167 9.20 -2.47 -8.37
N VAL A 168 8.15 -1.90 -7.79
CA VAL A 168 6.77 -2.32 -8.08
C VAL A 168 6.05 -1.24 -8.87
N SER A 169 5.68 -1.57 -10.11
CA SER A 169 4.84 -0.74 -10.96
C SER A 169 3.38 -1.16 -10.78
N HIS A 170 2.52 -0.25 -10.34
CA HIS A 170 1.10 -0.50 -10.13
C HIS A 170 0.27 0.78 -10.29
N ALA A 171 -1.02 0.64 -10.61
CA ALA A 171 -1.90 1.79 -10.80
C ALA A 171 -2.53 2.26 -9.47
N TRP A 172 -2.60 3.59 -9.28
CA TRP A 172 -3.44 4.23 -8.26
C TRP A 172 -4.76 4.66 -8.88
N ILE A 173 -5.84 3.90 -8.76
CA ILE A 173 -7.14 4.34 -9.30
C ILE A 173 -7.82 5.33 -8.34
N ASP A 174 -7.90 6.61 -8.71
CA ASP A 174 -8.79 7.59 -8.08
C ASP A 174 -10.18 7.52 -8.74
N PRO A 175 -11.25 7.16 -8.01
CA PRO A 175 -12.60 7.14 -8.56
C PRO A 175 -13.12 8.53 -8.99
N ARG A 176 -12.53 9.63 -8.47
CA ARG A 176 -12.93 11.01 -8.85
C ARG A 176 -12.39 11.39 -10.22
N SER A 177 -11.20 10.92 -10.58
CA SER A 177 -10.56 11.17 -11.88
C SER A 177 -11.30 10.53 -13.07
N MET A 178 -12.13 9.51 -12.81
CA MET A 178 -12.90 8.82 -13.84
C MET A 178 -14.13 9.63 -14.31
N LEU A 179 -14.56 10.63 -13.52
CA LEU A 179 -15.74 11.47 -13.81
C LEU A 179 -15.49 12.60 -14.81
N ARG A 180 -14.24 12.86 -15.23
CA ARG A 180 -13.92 14.01 -16.11
C ARG A 180 -13.56 13.64 -17.56
N PHE A 181 -13.47 12.35 -17.90
CA PHE A 181 -13.01 11.90 -19.21
C PHE A 181 -13.92 10.94 -19.98
N TRP A 182 -15.09 10.59 -19.45
CA TRP A 182 -16.02 9.68 -20.14
C TRP A 182 -17.45 10.25 -20.14
N PHE A 183 -17.72 11.19 -21.04
CA PHE A 183 -19.02 11.22 -21.71
C PHE A 183 -18.92 10.19 -22.85
N ASP A 184 -19.82 9.20 -22.84
CA ASP A 184 -20.24 8.37 -24.00
C ASP A 184 -19.91 6.86 -24.12
N PHE A 185 -19.57 6.06 -23.08
CA PHE A 185 -19.74 4.58 -23.23
C PHE A 185 -20.11 3.81 -21.94
N PHE A 186 -21.43 3.69 -21.73
CA PHE A 186 -22.20 2.60 -21.12
C PHE A 186 -21.63 1.77 -19.93
N VAL A 187 -22.05 2.14 -18.72
CA VAL A 187 -22.79 1.40 -17.64
C VAL A 187 -22.41 -0.05 -17.23
N PHE A 188 -21.72 -0.86 -18.05
CA PHE A 188 -21.33 -2.23 -17.65
C PHE A 188 -19.94 -2.29 -16.98
N TRP A 189 -19.06 -1.34 -17.30
CA TRP A 189 -17.68 -1.26 -16.78
C TRP A 189 -17.58 -0.69 -15.34
N GLN A 190 -18.65 -0.09 -14.82
CA GLN A 190 -18.64 0.68 -13.56
C GLN A 190 -18.49 -0.19 -12.30
N LYS A 191 -18.84 -1.48 -12.33
CA LYS A 191 -18.75 -2.35 -11.14
C LYS A 191 -17.36 -2.94 -10.87
N ARG A 192 -16.47 -2.99 -11.87
CA ARG A 192 -15.13 -3.61 -11.73
C ARG A 192 -13.98 -2.59 -11.67
N LEU A 193 -14.21 -1.37 -12.20
CA LEU A 193 -13.26 -0.25 -12.16
C LEU A 193 -13.21 0.51 -10.83
N ALA A 194 -14.24 0.37 -9.99
CA ALA A 194 -14.51 1.34 -8.92
C ALA A 194 -13.56 1.25 -7.71
N TYR A 195 -12.77 0.19 -7.57
CA TYR A 195 -12.07 -0.09 -6.30
C TYR A 195 -10.55 -0.21 -6.38
N GLY A 196 -9.91 -0.08 -7.55
CA GLY A 196 -8.46 -0.37 -7.66
C GLY A 196 -8.11 -1.79 -7.18
N GLU A 197 -6.82 -2.10 -7.11
CA GLU A 197 -6.38 -3.39 -6.57
C GLU A 197 -6.49 -3.42 -5.03
N PRO A 198 -7.16 -4.44 -4.44
CA PRO A 198 -7.15 -4.63 -2.99
C PRO A 198 -5.74 -4.90 -2.47
N VAL A 199 -5.38 -4.33 -1.31
CA VAL A 199 -4.04 -4.48 -0.72
C VAL A 199 -3.69 -5.94 -0.39
N SER A 200 -4.70 -6.79 -0.16
CA SER A 200 -4.51 -8.23 0.04
C SER A 200 -4.10 -8.96 -1.23
N GLU A 201 -4.66 -8.57 -2.38
CA GLU A 201 -4.32 -9.15 -3.68
C GLU A 201 -2.95 -8.67 -4.16
N PHE A 202 -2.67 -7.38 -3.96
CA PHE A 202 -1.34 -6.80 -4.17
C PHE A 202 -0.25 -7.56 -3.39
N LEU A 203 -0.47 -7.80 -2.09
CA LEU A 203 0.47 -8.58 -1.28
C LEU A 203 0.63 -10.02 -1.80
N ALA A 204 -0.46 -10.69 -2.19
CA ALA A 204 -0.40 -12.04 -2.74
C ALA A 204 0.48 -12.11 -4.01
N CYS A 205 0.42 -11.08 -4.86
CA CYS A 205 1.30 -10.96 -6.04
C CYS A 205 2.79 -10.86 -5.64
N LEU A 206 3.13 -10.02 -4.65
CA LEU A 206 4.50 -9.85 -4.17
C LEU A 206 5.04 -11.10 -3.48
N GLU A 207 4.21 -11.80 -2.69
CA GLU A 207 4.56 -13.07 -2.04
C GLU A 207 4.80 -14.17 -3.08
N GLN A 208 3.91 -14.28 -4.07
CA GLN A 208 4.06 -15.24 -5.15
C GLN A 208 5.32 -14.95 -5.97
N HIS A 209 5.60 -13.68 -6.25
CA HIS A 209 6.80 -13.27 -6.97
C HIS A 209 8.08 -13.65 -6.20
N ALA A 210 8.16 -13.33 -4.90
CA ALA A 210 9.28 -13.75 -4.06
C ALA A 210 9.44 -15.26 -4.02
N ARG A 211 8.34 -16.01 -3.92
CA ARG A 211 8.36 -17.48 -3.92
C ARG A 211 8.89 -18.04 -5.23
N VAL A 212 8.43 -17.52 -6.37
CA VAL A 212 8.85 -17.97 -7.71
C VAL A 212 10.32 -17.67 -7.97
N ARG A 213 10.78 -16.50 -7.56
CA ARG A 213 12.19 -16.07 -7.69
C ARG A 213 13.11 -16.67 -6.61
N GLU A 214 12.56 -17.43 -5.65
CA GLU A 214 13.27 -17.98 -4.48
C GLU A 214 14.02 -16.90 -3.67
N MET A 215 13.38 -15.74 -3.50
CA MET A 215 13.99 -14.62 -2.79
C MET A 215 13.94 -14.80 -1.26
N PRO A 216 14.93 -14.28 -0.50
CA PRO A 216 14.89 -14.27 0.95
C PRO A 216 13.65 -13.56 1.51
N GLY A 217 13.16 -13.99 2.67
CA GLY A 217 12.01 -13.35 3.34
C GLY A 217 12.26 -11.87 3.72
N SER A 218 13.52 -11.47 3.87
CA SER A 218 13.93 -10.09 4.10
C SER A 218 13.93 -9.21 2.83
N THR A 219 13.45 -9.73 1.70
CA THR A 219 13.39 -8.97 0.44
C THR A 219 12.44 -7.80 0.56
N THR A 220 12.90 -6.66 0.06
CA THR A 220 12.18 -5.39 0.05
C THR A 220 11.81 -4.97 -1.37
N TYR A 221 10.66 -4.33 -1.46
CA TYR A 221 10.06 -3.82 -2.68
C TYR A 221 9.93 -2.31 -2.58
N TRP A 222 10.36 -1.58 -3.60
CA TRP A 222 10.05 -0.16 -3.70
C TRP A 222 8.62 0.01 -4.22
N VAL A 223 7.75 0.58 -3.38
CA VAL A 223 6.34 0.82 -3.71
C VAL A 223 6.04 2.28 -3.40
N CYS A 224 5.60 3.04 -4.41
CA CYS A 224 5.49 4.50 -4.30
C CYS A 224 4.59 4.98 -3.15
N ALA A 225 3.52 4.24 -2.84
CA ALA A 225 2.62 4.56 -1.72
C ALA A 225 3.31 4.54 -0.36
N TYR A 226 4.22 3.59 -0.17
CA TYR A 226 4.87 3.37 1.12
C TYR A 226 6.22 4.08 1.24
N ALA A 227 6.91 4.28 0.12
CA ALA A 227 8.23 4.91 0.04
C ALA A 227 8.18 6.44 0.07
N ASN A 228 7.24 7.04 -0.66
CA ASN A 228 7.14 8.51 -0.74
C ASN A 228 6.50 9.09 0.53
N ASN A 229 6.85 10.33 0.86
CA ASN A 229 6.14 11.06 1.90
C ASN A 229 4.76 11.49 1.39
N GLN A 230 3.70 10.80 1.80
CA GLN A 230 2.33 11.07 1.34
C GLN A 230 1.77 12.43 1.78
N HIS A 231 2.46 13.14 2.67
CA HIS A 231 2.15 14.51 3.06
C HIS A 231 2.71 15.55 2.07
N ARG A 232 3.70 15.16 1.24
CA ARG A 232 4.43 16.03 0.32
C ARG A 232 4.80 15.34 -1.00
N VAL A 233 3.91 14.48 -1.49
CA VAL A 233 4.19 13.67 -2.69
C VAL A 233 4.53 14.52 -3.93
N GLU A 234 4.01 15.75 -3.98
CA GLU A 234 4.28 16.70 -5.07
C GLU A 234 5.76 17.10 -5.15
N ASP A 235 6.49 17.12 -4.03
CA ASP A 235 7.92 17.42 -3.98
C ASP A 235 8.76 16.34 -4.70
N ASP A 236 8.24 15.10 -4.75
CA ASP A 236 8.89 13.96 -5.40
C ASP A 236 8.55 13.86 -6.91
N ILE A 237 7.52 14.58 -7.38
CA ILE A 237 7.07 14.57 -8.78
C ILE A 237 7.67 15.77 -9.53
N MET A 238 8.77 15.51 -10.23
CA MET A 238 9.54 16.53 -10.95
C MET A 238 9.16 16.66 -12.43
N CYS A 239 9.48 17.81 -13.03
CA CYS A 239 9.27 18.07 -14.47
C CYS A 239 10.01 17.08 -15.38
N ASN A 240 11.16 16.58 -14.92
CA ASN A 240 11.88 15.48 -15.56
C ASN A 240 11.60 14.17 -14.78
N PRO A 241 10.86 13.20 -15.37
CA PRO A 241 10.61 11.90 -14.75
C PRO A 241 11.87 11.14 -14.34
N ARG A 242 13.01 11.32 -15.03
CA ARG A 242 14.30 10.69 -14.68
C ARG A 242 15.00 11.33 -13.49
N SER A 243 14.53 12.48 -13.00
CA SER A 243 15.06 13.12 -11.78
C SER A 243 14.35 12.67 -10.51
N THR A 244 13.29 11.87 -10.64
CA THR A 244 12.40 11.50 -9.54
C THR A 244 12.95 10.36 -8.67
N SER A 245 12.38 10.19 -7.47
CA SER A 245 12.66 9.05 -6.59
C SER A 245 12.33 7.70 -7.25
N PHE A 246 11.25 7.66 -8.05
CA PHE A 246 10.83 6.47 -8.82
C PHE A 246 11.96 5.97 -9.71
N TYR A 247 12.48 6.84 -10.58
CA TYR A 247 13.56 6.48 -11.51
C TYR A 247 14.82 6.05 -10.75
N ARG A 248 15.21 6.79 -9.71
CA ARG A 248 16.40 6.45 -8.89
C ARG A 248 16.25 5.09 -8.22
N ALA A 249 15.07 4.75 -7.69
CA ALA A 249 14.81 3.43 -7.12
C ALA A 249 14.96 2.32 -8.16
N MET A 250 14.37 2.50 -9.34
CA MET A 250 14.53 1.56 -10.46
C MET A 250 16.00 1.35 -10.83
N GLN A 251 16.81 2.40 -10.79
CA GLN A 251 18.22 2.30 -11.15
C GLN A 251 19.01 1.34 -10.23
N MET A 252 18.51 1.09 -9.02
CA MET A 252 19.15 0.25 -8.01
C MET A 252 18.58 -1.18 -7.93
N CYS A 253 17.41 -1.41 -8.53
CA CYS A 253 16.69 -2.68 -8.46
C CYS A 253 17.23 -3.69 -9.49
N GLU A 254 17.00 -4.97 -9.23
CA GLU A 254 17.26 -6.08 -10.16
C GLU A 254 16.21 -6.12 -11.28
N GLY A 255 14.99 -5.69 -10.97
CA GLY A 255 13.87 -5.71 -11.90
C GLY A 255 12.67 -4.89 -11.44
N VAL A 256 11.66 -4.87 -12.31
CA VAL A 256 10.34 -4.29 -12.11
C VAL A 256 9.32 -5.42 -12.06
N LEU A 257 8.50 -5.43 -11.01
CA LEU A 257 7.29 -6.22 -10.92
C LEU A 257 6.10 -5.33 -11.27
N LEU A 258 5.49 -5.55 -12.43
CA LEU A 258 4.22 -4.95 -12.83
C LEU A 258 3.07 -5.71 -12.19
N VAL A 259 2.31 -5.08 -11.30
CA VAL A 259 1.14 -5.70 -10.68
C VAL A 259 -0.13 -5.21 -11.36
N LEU A 260 -0.87 -6.14 -11.96
CA LEU A 260 -2.09 -5.86 -12.71
C LEU A 260 -3.32 -6.01 -11.84
N ASP A 261 -4.17 -4.99 -11.86
CA ASP A 261 -5.55 -5.14 -11.42
C ASP A 261 -6.40 -5.89 -12.46
N SER A 262 -7.63 -6.23 -12.08
CA SER A 262 -8.54 -6.99 -12.94
C SER A 262 -8.99 -6.27 -14.22
N ALA A 263 -8.59 -5.00 -14.41
CA ALA A 263 -8.87 -4.19 -15.58
C ALA A 263 -7.62 -3.90 -16.43
N GLY A 264 -6.43 -4.38 -16.02
CA GLY A 264 -5.18 -4.05 -16.70
C GLY A 264 -4.85 -2.55 -16.67
N THR A 265 -5.34 -1.80 -15.67
CA THR A 265 -5.19 -0.34 -15.60
C THR A 265 -3.74 0.17 -15.70
N PRO A 266 -2.71 -0.53 -15.21
CA PRO A 266 -1.32 -0.09 -15.38
C PRO A 266 -0.93 0.19 -16.85
N PHE A 267 -1.51 -0.50 -17.83
CA PHE A 267 -1.23 -0.23 -19.26
C PHE A 267 -1.81 1.10 -19.77
N GLN A 268 -2.70 1.73 -18.99
CA GLN A 268 -3.37 2.98 -19.34
C GLN A 268 -2.82 4.18 -18.55
N ARG A 269 -1.79 3.96 -17.69
CA ARG A 269 -1.28 4.98 -16.77
C ARG A 269 0.10 5.44 -17.16
N ILE A 270 0.23 6.73 -17.46
CA ILE A 270 1.47 7.30 -17.99
C ILE A 270 2.71 7.00 -17.14
N TRP A 271 2.59 7.04 -15.81
CA TRP A 271 3.69 6.68 -14.90
C TRP A 271 4.06 5.20 -14.98
N CYS A 272 3.07 4.31 -15.03
CA CYS A 272 3.31 2.88 -15.23
C CYS A 272 3.91 2.58 -16.61
N CYS A 273 3.46 3.29 -17.66
CA CYS A 273 4.04 3.17 -19.00
C CYS A 273 5.50 3.67 -19.02
N PHE A 274 5.79 4.77 -18.33
CA PHE A 274 7.15 5.26 -18.15
C PHE A 274 8.02 4.22 -17.44
N GLU A 275 7.58 3.67 -16.31
CA GLU A 275 8.29 2.61 -15.56
C GLU A 275 8.55 1.38 -16.45
N GLN A 276 7.56 0.91 -17.19
CA GLN A 276 7.74 -0.20 -18.13
C GLN A 276 8.75 0.14 -19.25
N SER A 277 8.72 1.38 -19.78
CA SER A 277 9.68 1.82 -20.79
C SER A 277 11.12 1.84 -20.29
N ILE A 278 11.33 2.27 -19.03
CA ILE A 278 12.65 2.24 -18.39
C ILE A 278 13.10 0.80 -18.11
N ALA A 279 12.16 -0.11 -17.79
CA ALA A 279 12.49 -1.51 -17.54
C ALA A 279 13.09 -2.20 -18.79
N ILE A 280 12.55 -1.90 -19.96
CA ILE A 280 12.98 -2.50 -21.24
C ILE A 280 14.13 -1.73 -21.92
N GLU A 281 14.42 -0.51 -21.47
CA GLU A 281 15.55 0.28 -21.97
C GLU A 281 16.88 -0.40 -21.60
N HIS A 282 17.78 -0.53 -22.57
CA HIS A 282 19.11 -1.07 -22.32
C HIS A 282 19.96 -0.08 -21.54
N ARG A 283 20.55 -0.51 -20.43
CA ARG A 283 21.50 0.28 -19.65
C ARG A 283 22.91 -0.03 -20.15
N GLU A 284 23.65 1.02 -20.49
CA GLU A 284 25.06 0.92 -20.86
C GLU A 284 25.91 1.23 -19.64
N ASP A 285 26.27 0.20 -18.88
CA ASP A 285 27.23 0.30 -17.78
C ASP A 285 28.58 -0.29 -18.24
N GLY A 286 29.39 0.57 -18.86
CA GLY A 286 30.73 0.22 -19.34
C GLY A 286 30.73 -0.85 -20.45
N TRP A 287 31.02 -2.10 -20.09
CA TRP A 287 31.23 -3.23 -21.02
C TRP A 287 30.05 -4.20 -21.12
N SER A 288 28.96 -3.96 -20.39
CA SER A 288 27.82 -4.89 -20.35
C SER A 288 26.49 -4.19 -20.51
N ARG A 289 25.70 -4.64 -21.49
CA ARG A 289 24.31 -4.22 -21.68
C ARG A 289 23.45 -5.02 -20.70
N HIS A 290 22.95 -4.37 -19.65
CA HIS A 290 21.99 -4.98 -18.73
C HIS A 290 20.66 -4.24 -18.83
N ARG A 291 19.56 -4.99 -18.91
CA ARG A 291 18.20 -4.44 -18.75
C ARG A 291 17.65 -4.90 -17.41
N LEU A 292 16.69 -4.16 -16.87
CA LEU A 292 15.93 -4.62 -15.72
C LEU A 292 15.10 -5.83 -16.12
N LEU A 293 14.94 -6.79 -15.21
CA LEU A 293 13.94 -7.85 -15.40
C LEU A 293 12.54 -7.22 -15.35
N LEU A 294 11.61 -7.70 -16.18
CA LEU A 294 10.22 -7.25 -16.16
C LEU A 294 9.29 -8.43 -15.88
N ASP A 295 8.85 -8.53 -14.64
CA ASP A 295 7.91 -9.55 -14.17
C ASP A 295 6.50 -8.98 -14.11
N VAL A 296 5.49 -9.83 -14.25
CA VAL A 296 4.09 -9.42 -14.22
C VAL A 296 3.32 -10.28 -13.21
N GLY A 297 2.77 -9.67 -12.18
CA GLY A 297 1.89 -10.30 -11.20
C GLY A 297 0.42 -9.96 -11.46
N ALA A 298 -0.48 -10.92 -11.28
CA ALA A 298 -1.92 -10.70 -11.34
C ALA A 298 -2.68 -11.75 -10.52
N THR A 299 -3.88 -11.42 -10.06
CA THR A 299 -4.80 -12.37 -9.43
C THR A 299 -5.81 -12.92 -10.43
N ASP A 300 -6.17 -14.20 -10.28
CA ASP A 300 -7.29 -14.79 -11.00
C ASP A 300 -8.65 -14.43 -10.35
N MET A 301 -9.75 -14.92 -10.92
CA MET A 301 -11.10 -14.66 -10.39
C MET A 301 -11.35 -15.22 -8.98
N GLN A 302 -10.46 -16.06 -8.46
CA GLN A 302 -10.53 -16.60 -7.10
C GLN A 302 -9.61 -15.84 -6.13
N GLY A 303 -8.95 -14.76 -6.59
CA GLY A 303 -7.99 -13.99 -5.81
C GLY A 303 -6.63 -14.67 -5.67
N LYS A 304 -6.35 -15.75 -6.43
CA LYS A 304 -5.06 -16.44 -6.38
C LYS A 304 -4.05 -15.72 -7.27
N ALA A 305 -2.89 -15.40 -6.71
CA ALA A 305 -1.82 -14.72 -7.41
C ALA A 305 -1.02 -15.64 -8.35
N HIS A 306 -0.74 -15.13 -9.54
CA HIS A 306 0.08 -15.73 -10.59
C HIS A 306 1.14 -14.74 -11.05
N VAL A 307 2.29 -15.24 -11.48
CA VAL A 307 3.43 -14.41 -11.89
C VAL A 307 4.03 -14.94 -13.18
N LEU A 308 4.14 -14.06 -14.18
CA LEU A 308 4.99 -14.23 -15.35
C LEU A 308 6.36 -13.62 -15.05
N THR A 309 7.43 -14.34 -15.40
CA THR A 309 8.80 -13.85 -15.18
C THR A 309 9.52 -13.50 -16.48
N ASP A 310 10.33 -12.45 -16.50
CA ASP A 310 11.35 -12.30 -17.53
C ASP A 310 12.47 -13.32 -17.27
N GLY A 311 12.69 -14.21 -18.24
CA GLY A 311 13.60 -15.34 -18.12
C GLY A 311 13.11 -16.46 -17.18
N LEU A 312 14.03 -17.39 -16.90
CA LEU A 312 13.83 -18.49 -15.94
C LEU A 312 13.94 -17.95 -14.51
N ALA A 313 13.18 -18.52 -13.57
CA ALA A 313 13.16 -18.10 -12.18
C ALA A 313 13.38 -19.26 -11.19
N GLY A 314 14.04 -18.96 -10.07
CA GLY A 314 14.27 -19.91 -8.97
C GLY A 314 14.86 -21.23 -9.48
N VAL A 315 14.22 -22.35 -9.15
CA VAL A 315 14.61 -23.70 -9.56
C VAL A 315 14.79 -23.88 -11.07
N GLU A 316 14.07 -23.12 -11.91
CA GLU A 316 14.14 -23.24 -13.37
C GLU A 316 15.53 -22.87 -13.89
N THR A 317 16.20 -21.92 -13.24
CA THR A 317 17.56 -21.44 -13.62
C THR A 317 18.62 -22.52 -13.44
N ARG A 318 18.35 -23.53 -12.59
CA ARG A 318 19.27 -24.64 -12.30
C ARG A 318 18.98 -25.87 -13.15
N MET A 319 17.99 -25.80 -14.03
CA MET A 319 17.63 -26.89 -14.95
C MET A 319 18.34 -26.74 -16.29
N ILE A 320 18.43 -27.85 -17.03
CA ILE A 320 18.80 -27.81 -18.46
C ILE A 320 17.82 -26.88 -19.18
N GLY A 321 18.31 -25.98 -20.04
CA GLY A 321 17.53 -24.87 -20.58
C GLY A 321 16.14 -25.26 -21.12
N ILE A 322 16.04 -26.33 -21.92
CA ILE A 322 14.75 -26.79 -22.46
C ILE A 322 13.78 -27.28 -21.36
N VAL A 323 14.30 -27.93 -20.32
CA VAL A 323 13.51 -28.39 -19.17
C VAL A 323 13.06 -27.21 -18.32
N GLY A 324 13.93 -26.21 -18.12
CA GLY A 324 13.59 -24.96 -17.44
C GLY A 324 12.47 -24.21 -18.16
N LEU A 325 12.57 -24.07 -19.49
CA LEU A 325 11.55 -23.43 -20.32
C LEU A 325 10.21 -24.19 -20.27
N PHE A 326 10.24 -25.52 -20.32
CA PHE A 326 9.04 -26.34 -20.16
C PHE A 326 8.38 -26.12 -18.78
N ARG A 327 9.18 -26.13 -17.71
CA ARG A 327 8.67 -25.88 -16.34
C ARG A 327 8.08 -24.48 -16.18
N LYS A 328 8.73 -23.47 -16.74
CA LYS A 328 8.21 -22.09 -16.81
C LYS A 328 6.85 -22.05 -17.50
N SER A 329 6.74 -22.65 -18.69
CA SER A 329 5.47 -22.70 -19.44
C SER A 329 4.34 -23.37 -18.62
N VAL A 330 4.63 -24.46 -17.91
CA VAL A 330 3.66 -25.12 -17.03
C VAL A 330 3.27 -24.24 -15.84
N ARG A 331 4.24 -23.58 -15.19
CA ARG A 331 4.00 -22.67 -14.05
C ARG A 331 3.14 -21.46 -14.44
N GLU A 332 3.35 -20.93 -15.63
CA GLU A 332 2.74 -19.68 -16.11
C GLU A 332 1.42 -19.89 -16.86
N ARG A 333 1.10 -21.14 -17.22
CA ARG A 333 -0.18 -21.51 -17.86
C ARG A 333 -1.45 -20.97 -17.17
N PRO A 334 -1.59 -20.95 -15.83
CA PRO A 334 -2.80 -20.45 -15.18
C PRO A 334 -2.88 -18.92 -15.11
N PHE A 335 -1.86 -18.19 -15.58
CA PHE A 335 -1.89 -16.72 -15.55
C PHE A 335 -3.06 -16.17 -16.38
N PRO A 336 -3.79 -15.15 -15.89
CA PRO A 336 -4.93 -14.56 -16.58
C PRO A 336 -4.49 -13.70 -17.78
N ALA A 337 -4.05 -14.35 -18.87
CA ALA A 337 -3.46 -13.70 -20.04
C ALA A 337 -4.40 -12.68 -20.75
N ALA A 338 -5.71 -12.76 -20.52
CA ALA A 338 -6.67 -11.77 -21.01
C ALA A 338 -6.42 -10.36 -20.45
N LEU A 339 -5.69 -10.21 -19.33
CA LEU A 339 -5.30 -8.91 -18.78
C LEU A 339 -4.17 -8.23 -19.57
N LEU A 340 -3.51 -8.96 -20.47
CA LEU A 340 -2.42 -8.45 -21.31
C LEU A 340 -2.88 -8.00 -22.70
N ALA A 341 -4.19 -8.14 -22.98
CA ALA A 341 -4.77 -7.98 -24.31
C ALA A 341 -5.37 -6.58 -24.56
#